data_AF-A0A349X657-F1
#
_entry.id   AF-A0A349X657-F1
#
_cell.length_a   1.000
_cell.length_b   1.000
_cell.length_c   1.000
_cell.angle_alpha   90.00
_cell.angle_beta   90.00
_cell.angle_gamma   90.00
#
_symmetry.space_group_name_H-M   'P 1'
#
loop_
_entity.id
_entity.type
_entity.pdbx_description
1 polymer ?
#
loop_
_entity_poly.entity_id
_entity_poly.type
_entity_poly.pdbx_seq_one_letter_code
_entity_poly.pdbx_strand_id
1 'polypeptide(L)'
;MLINFGRALLALTLVLFAVTASAQNKVVVVPLAGDDLKPLANIVTVATANGDFSDPIAAMASINDADGTNPYLVVIAPGVYDLGSQQLAMQSHVDIAGSG
;
A
#
# COMPACT_ATOMS: atom_id res chain seq x y z
N MET A 1 -48.57 -54.99 15.90
CA MET A 1 -47.25 -54.94 15.24
C MET A 1 -47.00 -53.66 14.43
N LEU A 2 -47.96 -52.71 14.32
CA LEU A 2 -47.78 -51.47 13.52
C LEU A 2 -47.16 -50.27 14.28
N ILE A 3 -47.17 -50.27 15.62
CA ILE A 3 -46.76 -49.10 16.42
C ILE A 3 -45.23 -48.95 16.50
N ASN A 4 -44.48 -50.06 16.48
CA ASN A 4 -43.02 -50.03 16.58
C ASN A 4 -42.35 -49.55 15.28
N PHE A 5 -43.01 -49.74 14.13
CA PHE A 5 -42.47 -49.39 12.81
C PHE A 5 -42.46 -47.87 12.58
N GLY A 6 -43.49 -47.15 13.05
CA GLY A 6 -43.55 -45.69 12.97
C GLY A 6 -42.53 -44.99 13.87
N ARG A 7 -42.25 -45.55 15.05
CA ARG A 7 -41.22 -45.02 15.97
C ARG A 7 -39.81 -45.21 15.42
N ALA A 8 -39.56 -46.33 14.73
CA ALA A 8 -38.28 -46.58 14.05
C ALA A 8 -38.06 -45.62 12.87
N LEU A 9 -39.11 -45.31 12.10
CA LEU A 9 -39.04 -44.37 10.98
C LEU A 9 -38.81 -42.92 11.43
N LEU A 10 -39.40 -42.52 12.56
CA LEU A 10 -39.21 -41.19 13.15
C LEU A 10 -37.82 -41.03 13.80
N ALA A 11 -37.28 -42.09 14.40
CA ALA A 11 -35.91 -42.10 14.93
C ALA A 11 -34.85 -42.03 13.81
N LEU A 12 -35.08 -42.71 12.68
CA LEU A 12 -34.17 -42.71 11.54
C LEU A 12 -34.11 -41.35 10.83
N THR A 13 -35.23 -40.63 10.75
CA THR A 13 -35.28 -39.28 10.16
C THR A 13 -34.58 -38.25 11.04
N LEU A 14 -34.66 -38.36 12.37
CA LEU A 14 -33.98 -37.43 13.28
C LEU A 14 -32.44 -37.55 13.22
N VAL A 15 -31.92 -38.75 12.98
CA VAL A 15 -30.46 -39.01 12.89
C VAL A 15 -29.85 -38.44 11.60
N LEU A 16 -30.61 -38.37 10.50
CA LEU A 16 -30.14 -37.85 9.22
C LEU A 16 -30.00 -36.31 9.17
N PHE A 17 -30.67 -35.57 10.06
CA PHE A 17 -30.54 -34.12 10.15
C PHE A 17 -29.35 -33.66 11.02
N ALA A 18 -28.70 -34.56 11.77
CA ALA A 18 -27.73 -34.19 12.79
C ALA A 18 -26.30 -33.88 12.26
N VAL A 19 -26.01 -34.07 10.97
CA VAL A 19 -24.61 -34.09 10.47
C VAL A 19 -24.36 -33.06 9.36
N THR A 20 -24.72 -31.79 9.58
CA THR A 20 -24.15 -30.69 8.76
C THR A 20 -23.83 -29.45 9.60
N ALA A 21 -22.91 -29.58 10.54
CA ALA A 21 -22.22 -28.41 11.10
C ALA A 21 -21.04 -28.06 10.18
N SER A 22 -21.26 -27.14 9.24
CA SER A 22 -20.16 -26.53 8.45
C SER A 22 -19.48 -25.47 9.31
N ALA A 23 -18.31 -25.78 9.86
CA ALA A 23 -17.48 -24.81 10.56
C ALA A 23 -16.72 -23.96 9.52
N GLN A 24 -17.11 -22.70 9.35
CA GLN A 24 -16.35 -21.77 8.51
C GLN A 24 -15.13 -21.24 9.29
N ASN A 25 -13.95 -21.78 9.00
CA ASN A 25 -12.69 -21.24 9.49
C ASN A 25 -12.46 -19.85 8.86
N LYS A 26 -12.85 -18.79 9.59
CA LYS A 26 -12.55 -17.41 9.22
C LYS A 26 -11.09 -17.11 9.52
N VAL A 27 -10.22 -17.26 8.52
CA VAL A 27 -8.84 -16.74 8.58
C VAL A 27 -8.93 -15.22 8.47
N VAL A 28 -8.59 -14.51 9.54
CA VAL A 28 -8.45 -13.06 9.50
C VAL A 28 -7.09 -12.76 8.88
N VAL A 29 -7.08 -12.57 7.57
CA VAL A 29 -5.94 -11.90 6.92
C VAL A 29 -5.98 -10.44 7.35
N VAL A 30 -4.93 -9.96 8.01
CA VAL A 30 -4.68 -8.52 8.12
C VAL A 30 -3.96 -8.16 6.83
N PRO A 31 -4.60 -7.42 5.89
CA PRO A 31 -3.89 -6.94 4.72
C PRO A 31 -2.79 -6.01 5.23
N LEU A 32 -1.52 -6.39 5.07
CA LEU A 32 -0.43 -5.59 5.62
C LEU A 32 -0.25 -4.26 4.87
N ALA A 33 -0.84 -4.14 3.68
CA ALA A 33 -1.27 -2.89 3.10
C ALA A 33 -2.20 -3.25 1.93
N GLY A 34 -3.30 -2.51 1.76
CA GLY A 34 -4.23 -2.73 0.65
C GLY A 34 -3.59 -2.38 -0.70
N ASP A 35 -4.24 -2.79 -1.79
CA ASP A 35 -3.95 -2.38 -3.17
C ASP A 35 -3.98 -0.85 -3.39
N ASP A 36 -4.32 -0.08 -2.35
CA ASP A 36 -4.31 1.38 -2.29
C ASP A 36 -2.94 1.96 -1.89
N LEU A 37 -1.89 1.15 -1.75
CA LEU A 37 -0.53 1.69 -1.77
C LEU A 37 -0.26 2.23 -3.16
N LYS A 38 -0.65 3.48 -3.44
CA LYS A 38 -0.11 4.25 -4.55
C LYS A 38 1.40 4.30 -4.28
N PRO A 39 2.24 3.50 -4.98
CA PRO A 39 3.67 3.67 -4.85
C PRO A 39 3.93 5.12 -5.26
N LEU A 40 4.78 5.83 -4.52
CA LEU A 40 5.30 7.10 -5.03
C LEU A 40 5.95 6.77 -6.38
N ALA A 41 5.25 7.06 -7.46
CA ALA A 41 5.61 6.55 -8.78
C ALA A 41 6.91 7.18 -9.26
N ASN A 42 7.16 8.42 -8.82
CA ASN A 42 8.29 9.21 -9.25
C ASN A 42 9.11 9.65 -8.04
N ILE A 43 10.29 9.07 -7.91
CA ILE A 43 11.27 9.44 -6.90
C ILE A 43 12.49 9.99 -7.64
N VAL A 44 12.91 11.19 -7.28
CA VAL A 44 14.13 11.82 -7.79
C VAL A 44 15.13 11.90 -6.65
N THR A 45 16.30 11.31 -6.83
CA THR A 45 17.34 11.26 -5.79
C THR A 45 18.38 12.33 -6.02
N VAL A 46 18.58 13.18 -5.03
CA VAL A 46 19.64 14.19 -5.00
C VAL A 46 20.74 13.72 -4.06
N ALA A 47 21.95 13.54 -4.58
CA ALA A 47 23.12 13.18 -3.78
C ALA A 47 24.40 13.76 -4.38
N THR A 48 25.35 14.12 -3.52
CA THR A 48 26.68 14.57 -3.96
C THR A 48 27.45 13.50 -4.76
N ALA A 49 27.11 12.23 -4.56
CA ALA A 49 27.59 11.11 -5.35
C ALA A 49 26.50 10.03 -5.50
N ASN A 50 26.41 9.43 -6.69
CA ASN A 50 25.49 8.33 -7.02
C ASN A 50 23.98 8.63 -6.85
N GLY A 51 23.57 9.89 -6.94
CA GLY A 51 22.16 10.29 -7.10
C GLY A 51 21.84 10.56 -8.57
N ASP A 52 20.55 10.73 -8.88
CA ASP A 52 20.09 11.17 -10.21
C ASP A 52 20.58 12.59 -10.51
N PHE A 53 20.65 13.43 -9.47
CA PHE A 53 21.18 14.79 -9.54
C PHE A 53 22.12 15.08 -8.37
N SER A 54 23.06 16.00 -8.57
CA SER A 54 23.93 16.55 -7.52
C SER A 54 23.47 17.91 -6.99
N ASP A 55 22.50 18.54 -7.65
CA ASP A 55 21.96 19.86 -7.30
C ASP A 55 20.43 19.77 -7.11
N PRO A 56 19.89 20.14 -5.93
CA PRO A 56 18.45 20.19 -5.67
C PRO A 56 17.67 21.09 -6.64
N ILE A 57 18.27 22.19 -7.13
CA ILE A 57 17.58 23.10 -8.05
C ILE A 57 17.43 22.45 -9.42
N ALA A 58 18.48 21.79 -9.91
CA ALA A 58 18.43 21.04 -11.16
C ALA A 58 17.40 19.89 -11.08
N ALA A 59 17.34 19.19 -9.95
CA ALA A 59 16.35 18.15 -9.73
C ALA A 59 14.92 18.69 -9.79
N MET A 60 14.64 19.80 -9.09
CA MET A 60 13.33 20.46 -9.17
C MET A 60 13.01 20.92 -10.59
N ALA A 61 13.96 21.53 -11.30
CA ALA A 61 13.74 22.00 -12.67
C ALA A 61 13.49 20.88 -13.67
N SER A 62 13.91 19.64 -13.37
CA SER A 62 13.67 18.48 -14.22
C SER A 62 12.23 17.99 -14.20
N ILE A 63 11.48 18.33 -13.14
CA ILE A 63 10.08 17.94 -12.95
C ILE A 63 9.20 18.99 -13.63
N ASN A 64 8.44 18.59 -14.66
CA ASN A 64 7.63 19.49 -15.47
C ASN A 64 6.16 19.04 -15.63
N ASP A 65 5.82 17.85 -15.16
CA ASP A 65 4.53 17.17 -15.31
C ASP A 65 3.93 16.74 -13.96
N ALA A 66 4.34 17.40 -12.86
CA ALA A 66 3.80 17.13 -11.54
C ALA A 66 2.34 17.62 -11.42
N ASP A 67 1.45 16.70 -11.05
CA ASP A 67 0.03 16.99 -10.81
C ASP A 67 -0.57 16.08 -9.72
N GLY A 68 -1.86 16.25 -9.43
CA GLY A 68 -2.56 15.48 -8.38
C GLY A 68 -2.63 13.98 -8.61
N THR A 69 -2.44 13.53 -9.84
CA THR A 69 -2.36 12.11 -10.22
C THR A 69 -0.93 11.62 -10.40
N ASN A 70 0.02 12.53 -10.65
CA ASN A 70 1.44 12.30 -10.90
C ASN A 70 2.33 13.06 -9.89
N PRO A 71 2.27 12.73 -8.58
CA PRO A 71 3.10 13.38 -7.58
C PRO A 71 4.56 12.92 -7.64
N TYR A 72 5.48 13.78 -7.21
CA TYR A 72 6.91 13.50 -7.12
C TYR A 72 7.41 13.58 -5.68
N LEU A 73 8.35 12.71 -5.34
CA LEU A 73 9.16 12.84 -4.12
C LEU A 73 10.62 13.11 -4.52
N VAL A 74 11.17 14.22 -4.06
CA VAL A 74 12.60 14.50 -4.15
C VAL A 74 13.26 14.08 -2.84
N VAL A 75 14.10 13.05 -2.91
CA VAL A 75 14.86 12.55 -1.75
C VAL A 75 16.25 13.13 -1.79
N ILE A 76 16.62 13.88 -0.76
CA ILE A 76 17.92 14.52 -0.64
C ILE A 76 18.77 13.73 0.35
N ALA A 77 19.84 13.13 -0.17
CA ALA A 77 20.85 12.42 0.62
C ALA A 77 21.61 13.40 1.54
N PRO A 78 22.27 12.91 2.61
CA PRO A 78 22.92 13.79 3.57
C PRO A 78 24.07 14.55 2.92
N GLY A 79 24.18 15.83 3.23
CA GLY A 79 25.23 16.68 2.68
C GLY A 79 24.91 18.16 2.77
N VAL A 80 25.85 18.97 2.28
CA VAL A 80 25.68 20.41 2.11
C VAL A 80 25.63 20.68 0.61
N TYR A 81 24.53 21.30 0.17
CA TYR A 81 24.30 21.66 -1.22
C TYR A 81 24.40 23.17 -1.35
N ASP A 82 25.41 23.64 -2.08
CA ASP A 82 25.58 25.06 -2.37
C ASP A 82 24.65 25.47 -3.51
N LEU A 83 23.66 26.30 -3.19
CA LEU A 83 22.69 26.85 -4.15
C LEU A 83 23.15 28.20 -4.73
N GLY A 84 24.33 28.68 -4.34
CA GLY A 84 24.89 29.96 -4.72
C GLY A 84 23.96 31.14 -4.35
N SER A 85 23.54 31.89 -5.36
CA SER A 85 22.60 33.02 -5.21
C SER A 85 21.15 32.66 -5.54
N GLN A 86 20.89 31.40 -5.88
CA GLN A 86 19.56 30.92 -6.21
C GLN A 86 18.83 30.40 -4.97
N GLN A 87 17.51 30.28 -5.09
CA GLN A 87 16.65 29.72 -4.05
C GLN A 87 15.94 28.49 -4.61
N LEU A 88 15.76 27.49 -3.76
CA LEU A 88 14.94 26.33 -4.10
C LEU A 88 13.47 26.75 -4.09
N ALA A 89 12.84 26.78 -5.27
CA ALA A 89 11.43 27.08 -5.42
C ALA A 89 10.62 25.78 -5.44
N MET A 90 9.66 25.66 -4.52
CA MET A 90 8.77 24.51 -4.47
C MET A 90 7.75 24.53 -5.61
N GLN A 91 7.46 23.35 -6.15
CA GLN A 91 6.43 23.14 -7.15
C GLN A 91 5.21 22.46 -6.53
N SER A 92 4.04 22.63 -7.16
CA SER A 92 2.81 21.95 -6.73
C SER A 92 2.94 20.44 -6.94
N HIS A 93 2.44 19.64 -6.00
CA HIS A 93 2.48 18.15 -6.04
C HIS A 93 3.89 17.54 -6.01
N VAL A 94 4.88 18.30 -5.52
CA VAL A 94 6.24 17.81 -5.27
C VAL A 94 6.53 17.90 -3.78
N ASP A 95 6.89 16.77 -3.18
CA ASP A 95 7.34 16.67 -1.79
C ASP A 95 8.86 16.55 -1.74
N ILE A 96 9.45 17.00 -0.63
CA ILE A 96 10.89 16.87 -0.36
C ILE A 96 11.10 16.11 0.95
N ALA A 97 11.96 15.11 0.92
CA ALA A 97 12.41 14.38 2.10
C ALA A 97 13.94 14.41 2.22
N GLY A 98 14.42 14.83 3.39
CA GLY A 98 15.83 14.68 3.76
C GLY A 98 16.07 13.35 4.44
N SER A 99 17.21 12.70 4.16
CA SER A 99 17.57 11.42 4.76
C SER A 99 18.44 11.54 6.03
N GLY A 100 18.59 12.73 6.62
CA GLY A 100 19.43 12.98 7.80
C GLY A 100 19.33 14.41 8.32
#